data_AF-K0S6P7-F1
#
_entry.id   AF-K0S6P7-F1
#
_cell.length_a   1.000
_cell.length_b   1.000
_cell.length_c   1.000
_cell.angle_alpha   90.00
_cell.angle_beta   90.00
_cell.angle_gamma   90.00
#
_symmetry.space_group_name_H-M   'P 1'
#
loop_
_entity.id
_entity.type
_entity.pdbx_description
1 polymer ?
#
loop_
_entity_poly.entity_id
_entity_poly.type
_entity_poly.pdbx_seq_one_letter_code
_entity_poly.pdbx_strand_id
1 'polypeptide(L)' 'IDAGIGSPSEATLAMELGADAVLLNTAVAQSKNPEQMAKAMHLGVKAGRLGYLAGRMEKNIMQHLVLLLIL' A
#
# COMPACT_ATOMS: atom_id res chain seq x y z
N ILE A 1 -11.99 11.63 6.60
CA ILE A 1 -13.22 11.00 6.03
C ILE A 1 -13.20 11.30 4.56
N ASP A 2 -12.63 10.36 3.82
CA ASP A 2 -12.87 9.99 2.43
C ASP A 2 -11.62 9.19 2.06
N ALA A 3 -11.79 7.98 1.57
CA ALA A 3 -10.67 7.24 1.04
C ALA A 3 -11.23 6.25 0.04
N GLY A 4 -11.39 6.72 -1.21
CA GLY A 4 -11.57 5.90 -2.39
C GLY A 4 -10.40 4.95 -2.69
N ILE A 5 -9.74 4.44 -1.64
CA ILE A 5 -8.75 3.36 -1.68
C ILE A 5 -9.53 2.10 -2.04
N GLY A 6 -9.42 1.71 -3.31
CA GLY A 6 -10.06 0.53 -3.87
C GLY A 6 -9.15 -0.69 -3.85
N SER A 7 -7.84 -0.49 -3.69
CA SER A 7 -6.82 -1.54 -3.80
C SER A 7 -5.85 -1.58 -2.61
N PRO A 8 -5.28 -2.76 -2.29
CA PRO A 8 -4.25 -2.90 -1.27
C PRO A 8 -3.01 -2.04 -1.54
N SER A 9 -2.63 -1.85 -2.81
CA SER A 9 -1.49 -1.01 -3.21
C SER A 9 -1.66 0.46 -2.84
N GLU A 10 -2.89 1.00 -2.96
CA GLU A 10 -3.19 2.37 -2.55
C GLU A 10 -3.12 2.51 -1.02
N ALA A 11 -3.61 1.50 -0.29
CA ALA A 11 -3.48 1.46 1.16
C ALA A 11 -2.01 1.42 1.60
N THR A 12 -1.19 0.58 0.96
CA THR A 12 0.26 0.55 1.18
C THR A 12 0.89 1.92 0.94
N LEU A 13 0.62 2.54 -0.21
CA LEU A 13 1.17 3.85 -0.56
C LEU A 13 0.80 4.93 0.45
N ALA A 14 -0.45 4.96 0.91
CA ALA A 14 -0.88 5.90 1.95
C ALA A 14 -0.05 5.74 3.23
N MET A 15 0.19 4.51 3.67
CA MET A 15 1.02 4.24 4.84
C MET A 15 2.50 4.60 4.61
N GLU A 16 3.03 4.36 3.42
CA GLU A 16 4.40 4.76 3.05
C GLU A 16 4.60 6.28 2.99
N LEU A 17 3.53 7.05 2.78
CA LEU A 17 3.53 8.50 2.82
C LEU A 17 3.40 9.06 4.25
N GLY A 18 3.21 8.18 5.25
CA GLY A 18 3.16 8.56 6.65
C GLY A 18 1.75 8.67 7.23
N ALA A 19 0.73 8.12 6.57
CA ALA A 19 -0.61 8.03 7.18
C ALA A 19 -0.57 7.21 8.49
N ASP A 20 -1.37 7.64 9.47
CA ASP A 20 -1.52 6.94 10.75
C ASP A 20 -2.38 5.68 10.62
N ALA A 21 -3.43 5.75 9.79
CA ALA A 21 -4.36 4.65 9.56
C ALA A 21 -5.06 4.78 8.20
N VAL A 22 -5.58 3.66 7.71
CA VAL A 22 -6.45 3.59 6.52
C VAL A 22 -7.83 3.10 6.95
N LEU A 23 -8.87 3.87 6.61
CA LEU A 23 -10.28 3.48 6.79
C LEU A 23 -10.83 3.00 5.45
N LEU A 24 -11.37 1.80 5.41
CA LEU A 24 -11.90 1.17 4.20
C LEU A 24 -13.19 0.41 4.50
N ASN A 25 -14.16 0.49 3.59
CA ASN A 25 -15.43 -0.23 3.67
C ASN A 25 -15.80 -0.80 2.29
N THR A 26 -16.06 0.09 1.32
CA THR A 26 -16.51 -0.25 -0.03
C THR A 26 -15.59 -1.23 -0.76
N ALA A 27 -14.27 -1.06 -0.63
CA ALA A 27 -13.30 -1.92 -1.30
C ALA A 27 -13.41 -3.39 -0.88
N VAL A 28 -13.67 -3.67 0.40
CA VAL A 28 -13.90 -5.04 0.88
C VAL A 28 -15.32 -5.49 0.53
N ALA A 29 -16.32 -4.66 0.84
CA ALA A 29 -17.73 -4.98 0.67
C ALA A 29 -18.14 -5.25 -0.79
N GLN A 30 -17.53 -4.57 -1.76
CA GLN A 30 -17.82 -4.73 -3.20
C GLN A 30 -16.81 -5.62 -3.94
N SER A 31 -15.82 -6.19 -3.24
CA SER A 31 -14.87 -7.10 -3.90
C SER A 31 -15.50 -8.46 -4.20
N LYS A 32 -14.99 -9.13 -5.24
CA LYS A 32 -15.43 -10.49 -5.60
C LYS A 32 -15.15 -11.53 -4.51
N ASN A 33 -14.12 -11.29 -3.70
CA ASN A 33 -13.77 -12.13 -2.54
C ASN A 33 -13.39 -11.23 -1.34
N PRO A 34 -14.38 -10.88 -0.49
CA PRO A 34 -14.18 -9.96 0.63
C PRO A 34 -13.13 -10.41 1.64
N GLU A 35 -13.07 -11.71 1.94
CA GLU A 35 -12.10 -12.25 2.90
C GLU A 35 -10.66 -12.08 2.39
N GLN A 36 -10.42 -12.44 1.13
CA GLN A 36 -9.10 -12.25 0.50
C GLN A 36 -8.75 -10.77 0.38
N MET A 37 -9.70 -9.90 0.03
CA MET A 37 -9.47 -8.46 -0.05
C MET A 37 -9.12 -7.87 1.32
N ALA A 38 -9.86 -8.22 2.37
CA ALA A 38 -9.58 -7.77 3.73
C ALA A 38 -8.17 -8.20 4.19
N LYS A 39 -7.79 -9.46 3.92
CA LYS A 39 -6.45 -9.96 4.20
C LYS A 39 -5.38 -9.20 3.42
N ALA A 40 -5.60 -8.93 2.14
CA ALA A 40 -4.66 -8.18 1.31
C ALA A 40 -4.50 -6.73 1.80
N MET A 41 -5.60 -6.06 2.14
CA MET A 41 -5.58 -4.70 2.72
C MET A 41 -4.79 -4.65 4.03
N HIS A 42 -5.02 -5.61 4.92
CA HIS A 42 -4.27 -5.72 6.18
C HIS A 42 -2.76 -5.88 5.97
N LEU A 43 -2.38 -6.74 5.03
CA LEU A 43 -0.97 -6.94 4.68
C LEU A 43 -0.36 -5.68 4.05
N GLY A 44 -1.09 -5.00 3.15
CA GLY A 44 -0.65 -3.77 2.52
C GLY A 44 -0.42 -2.64 3.52
N VAL A 45 -1.37 -2.41 4.44
CA VAL A 45 -1.23 -1.40 5.51
C VAL A 45 0.00 -1.68 6.37
N LYS A 46 0.20 -2.95 6.79
CA LYS A 46 1.38 -3.34 7.57
C LYS A 46 2.68 -3.15 6.79
N ALA A 47 2.73 -3.60 5.55
CA ALA A 47 3.90 -3.47 4.69
C ALA A 47 4.27 -2.00 4.50
N GLY A 48 3.30 -1.15 4.17
CA GLY A 48 3.55 0.28 3.97
C GLY A 48 3.99 0.99 5.24
N ARG A 49 3.42 0.64 6.41
CA ARG A 49 3.88 1.21 7.68
C ARG A 49 5.30 0.78 8.04
N LEU A 50 5.63 -0.50 7.84
CA LEU A 50 7.00 -0.98 8.02
C LEU A 50 7.96 -0.29 7.05
N GLY A 51 7.58 -0.11 5.79
CA GLY A 51 8.37 0.62 4.79
C GLY A 51 8.61 2.09 5.15
N TYR A 52 7.60 2.77 5.70
CA TYR A 52 7.74 4.13 6.22
C TYR A 52 8.75 4.18 7.38
N LEU A 53 8.57 3.31 8.39
CA LEU A 53 9.44 3.27 9.58
C LEU A 53 10.87 2.81 9.26
N ALA A 54 11.05 1.98 8.24
CA ALA A 54 12.37 1.53 7.79
C ALA A 54 13.17 2.62 7.05
N GLY A 55 12.55 3.74 6.69
CA GLY A 55 13.22 4.80 5.91
C GLY A 55 13.50 4.36 4.47
N ARG A 56 12.43 4.16 3.70
CA ARG A 56 12.54 3.79 2.27
C ARG A 56 13.45 4.74 1.49
N MET A 57 14.17 4.19 0.52
CA MET A 57 15.05 4.95 -0.36
C MET A 57 14.26 6.05 -1.08
N GLU A 58 14.78 7.28 -1.06
CA GLU A 58 14.19 8.38 -1.84
C GLU A 58 14.29 8.08 -3.32
N LYS A 59 13.19 8.26 -4.04
CA LYS A 59 13.08 7.95 -5.47
C LYS A 59 13.84 8.99 -6.28
N ASN A 60 15.15 8.77 -6.47
CA ASN A 60 15.96 9.57 -7.38
C ASN A 60 15.84 9.04 -8.80
N ILE A 61 15.77 9.97 -9.77
CA ILE A 61 15.53 9.70 -11.20
C ILE A 61 16.53 8.67 -11.79
N MET A 62 17.72 8.55 -11.18
CA MET A 62 18.78 7.61 -11.57
C MET A 62 18.52 6.13 -11.20
N GLN A 63 17.56 5.85 -10.30
CA GLN A 63 17.31 4.49 -9.78
C GLN A 63 16.49 3.61 -10.72
N HIS A 64 15.84 4.17 -11.74
CA HIS A 64 15.09 3.41 -12.74
C HIS A 64 15.95 2.39 -13.50
N LEU A 65 17.27 2.57 -13.52
CA LEU A 65 18.21 1.64 -14.16
C LEU A 65 18.48 0.37 -13.34
N VAL A 66 18.29 0.38 -12.01
CA VAL A 66 18.64 -0.78 -11.16
C VAL A 66 17.54 -1.85 -11.17
N LEU A 67 16.29 -1.46 -11.47
CA LEU A 67 15.14 -2.38 -11.45
C LEU A 67 15.18 -3.43 -12.58
N LEU A 68 15.98 -3.21 -13.63
CA LEU A 68 16.16 -4.13 -14.76
C LEU A 68 17.11 -5.30 -14.48
N LEU A 69 17.80 -5.32 -13.33
CA LEU A 69 18.80 -6.37 -13.02
C LEU A 69 18.29 -7.48 -12.10
N ILE A 70 17.04 -7.42 -11.63
CA ILE A 70 16.48 -8.38 -10.65
C ILE A 70 15.28 -9.18 -11.22
N LEU A 71 14.96 -9.04 -12.50
CA LEU A 71 14.03 -9.89 -13.25
C LEU A 71 14.78 -10.64 -14.35
#